data_AF-A0A150PEI3-F1
#
_entry.id   AF-A0A150PEI3-F1
#
_cell.length_a   1.000
_cell.length_b   1.000
_cell.length_c   1.000
_cell.angle_alpha   90.00
_cell.angle_beta   90.00
_cell.angle_gamma   90.00
#
_symmetry.space_group_name_H-M   'P 1'
#
loop_
_entity.id
_entity.type
_entity.pdbx_description
1 polymer ?
#
loop_
_entity_poly.entity_id
_entity_poly.type
_entity_poly.pdbx_seq_one_letter_code
_entity_poly.pdbx_strand_id
1 'polypeptide(L)'
;MLDDITFTIRWENGGEAWLFSVIDNGQVKLVNTEKQDRKGEVSVAYQAASAPTHRIEWLLSFPEHTLRGLEAVATVNGGFEQRLSSREEETARWLDSGVATS
;
A
#
# COMPACT_ATOMS: atom_id res chain seq x y z
N MET A 1 -3.43 -22.78 -4.48
CA MET A 1 -2.11 -22.24 -4.08
C MET A 1 -2.33 -20.78 -3.70
N LEU A 2 -1.60 -20.29 -2.71
CA LEU A 2 -1.68 -18.89 -2.28
C LEU A 2 -0.39 -18.19 -2.69
N ASP A 3 -0.51 -16.91 -3.02
CA ASP A 3 0.63 -16.02 -3.21
C ASP A 3 0.82 -15.19 -1.93
N ASP A 4 2.06 -15.07 -1.47
CA ASP A 4 2.45 -14.23 -0.34
C ASP A 4 2.80 -12.83 -0.85
N ILE A 5 2.08 -11.81 -0.38
CA ILE A 5 2.23 -10.44 -0.87
C ILE A 5 2.65 -9.53 0.26
N THR A 6 3.68 -8.71 0.00
CA THR A 6 4.02 -7.58 0.87
C THR A 6 3.71 -6.30 0.13
N PHE A 7 2.76 -5.51 0.65
CA PHE A 7 2.41 -4.20 0.12
C PHE A 7 2.97 -3.11 1.04
N THR A 8 3.64 -2.13 0.45
CA THR A 8 4.31 -1.06 1.19
C THR A 8 3.96 0.28 0.59
N ILE A 9 3.64 1.27 1.43
CA ILE A 9 3.56 2.68 1.05
C ILE A 9 4.64 3.45 1.79
N ARG A 10 5.41 4.26 1.07
CA ARG A 10 6.48 5.14 1.58
C ARG A 10 6.16 6.60 1.30
N TRP A 11 6.68 7.51 2.12
CA TRP A 11 6.60 8.96 1.93
C TRP A 11 7.78 9.66 2.64
N GLU A 12 8.15 10.84 2.14
CA GLU A 12 9.42 11.49 2.51
C GLU A 12 9.33 12.35 3.77
N ASN A 13 8.23 13.08 3.93
CA ASN A 13 8.05 13.95 5.08
C ASN A 13 7.45 13.18 6.26
N GLY A 14 7.93 13.44 7.47
CA GLY A 14 7.26 12.90 8.66
C GLY A 14 5.78 13.29 8.66
N GLY A 15 4.92 12.42 9.19
CA GLY A 15 3.48 12.65 9.24
C GLY A 15 2.79 11.38 9.70
N GLU A 16 1.73 11.54 10.48
CA GLU A 16 0.93 10.40 10.93
C GLU A 16 0.06 9.93 9.77
N ALA A 17 0.11 8.63 9.48
CA ALA A 17 -0.70 8.03 8.44
C ALA A 17 -1.29 6.69 8.88
N TRP A 18 -2.43 6.36 8.31
CA TRP A 18 -3.18 5.14 8.56
C TRP A 18 -3.46 4.46 7.24
N LEU A 19 -3.00 3.22 7.09
CA LEU A 19 -3.42 2.38 5.97
C LEU A 19 -4.79 1.82 6.31
N PHE A 20 -5.83 2.51 5.82
CA PHE A 20 -7.22 2.19 6.10
C PHE A 20 -7.70 0.97 5.33
N SER A 21 -7.25 0.75 4.10
CA SER A 21 -7.69 -0.46 3.39
C SER A 21 -6.68 -0.93 2.38
N VAL A 22 -6.63 -2.25 2.20
CA VAL A 22 -5.99 -2.93 1.07
C VAL A 22 -6.96 -3.97 0.52
N ILE A 23 -7.23 -3.89 -0.77
CA ILE A 23 -8.08 -4.80 -1.52
C ILE A 23 -7.23 -5.41 -2.64
N ASP A 24 -7.22 -6.73 -2.76
CA ASP A 24 -6.53 -7.46 -3.82
C ASP A 24 -7.55 -8.19 -4.68
N ASN A 25 -7.61 -7.87 -5.97
CA ASN A 25 -8.52 -8.49 -6.94
C ASN A 25 -9.98 -8.52 -6.44
N GLY A 26 -10.42 -7.43 -5.81
CA GLY A 26 -11.77 -7.27 -5.25
C GLY A 26 -11.99 -7.93 -3.89
N GLN A 27 -10.98 -8.58 -3.30
CA GLN A 27 -11.05 -9.16 -1.96
C GLN A 27 -10.35 -8.26 -0.93
N VAL A 28 -11.07 -7.91 0.13
CA VAL A 28 -10.51 -7.15 1.25
C VAL A 28 -9.46 -7.99 1.97
N LYS A 29 -8.25 -7.44 2.11
CA LYS A 29 -7.13 -8.05 2.84
C LYS A 29 -6.86 -7.34 4.15
N LEU A 30 -7.13 -6.05 4.20
CA LEU A 30 -6.94 -5.22 5.37
C LEU A 30 -7.97 -4.08 5.39
N VAL A 31 -8.45 -3.74 6.60
CA VAL A 31 -9.45 -2.68 6.85
C VAL A 31 -8.98 -1.65 7.89
N ASN A 32 -7.85 -1.88 8.57
CA ASN A 32 -7.14 -0.85 9.32
C ASN A 32 -5.80 -1.39 9.82
N THR A 33 -4.74 -0.60 9.75
CA THR A 33 -3.52 -0.83 10.55
C THR A 33 -3.55 0.03 11.81
N GLU A 34 -2.77 -0.33 12.82
CA GLU A 34 -2.43 0.63 13.86
C GLU A 34 -1.77 1.88 13.24
N LYS A 35 -1.99 3.02 13.91
CA LYS A 35 -1.42 4.32 13.56
C LYS A 35 0.09 4.20 13.35
N GLN A 36 0.59 4.54 12.16
CA GLN A 36 2.03 4.57 11.92
C GLN A 36 2.57 5.94 12.28
N ASP A 37 3.12 6.02 13.49
CA ASP A 37 3.80 7.21 13.95
C ASP A 37 5.24 7.26 13.44
N ARG A 38 5.47 8.21 12.53
CA ARG A 38 6.78 8.86 12.26
C ARG A 38 7.76 8.16 11.31
N LYS A 39 7.47 7.00 10.73
CA LYS A 39 8.48 6.26 9.95
C LYS A 39 8.52 6.50 8.44
N GLY A 40 7.61 7.28 7.87
CA GLY A 40 7.62 7.51 6.40
C GLY A 40 7.34 6.23 5.60
N GLU A 41 6.83 5.18 6.25
CA GLU A 41 6.54 3.90 5.64
C GLU A 41 5.46 3.15 6.42
N VAL A 42 4.58 2.45 5.71
CA VAL A 42 3.70 1.41 6.24
C VAL A 42 3.81 0.19 5.35
N SER A 43 3.97 -1.00 5.94
CA SER A 43 4.07 -2.26 5.22
C SER A 43 3.12 -3.30 5.82
N VAL A 44 2.43 -4.04 4.96
CA VAL A 44 1.50 -5.10 5.35
C VAL A 44 1.74 -6.34 4.50
N ALA A 45 1.84 -7.48 5.17
CA ALA A 45 1.94 -8.79 4.54
C ALA A 45 0.58 -9.51 4.58
N TYR A 46 0.16 -10.12 3.48
CA TYR A 46 -1.08 -10.88 3.40
C TYR A 46 -0.98 -11.99 2.35
N GLN A 47 -1.95 -12.92 2.40
CA GLN A 47 -2.08 -13.99 1.41
C GLN A 47 -3.27 -13.73 0.47
N ALA A 48 -3.06 -14.00 -0.81
CA ALA A 48 -4.10 -13.93 -1.84
C ALA A 48 -4.21 -15.25 -2.61
N ALA A 49 -5.35 -15.46 -3.28
CA ALA A 49 -5.47 -16.57 -4.21
C ALA A 49 -4.45 -16.36 -5.34
N SER A 50 -3.70 -17.40 -5.67
CA SER A 50 -2.66 -17.28 -6.68
C SER A 50 -3.26 -16.85 -8.02
N ALA A 51 -2.65 -15.85 -8.63
CA ALA A 51 -3.11 -15.24 -9.87
C ALA A 51 -1.91 -14.75 -10.70
N PRO A 52 -2.02 -14.65 -12.04
CA PRO A 52 -0.95 -14.04 -12.84
C PRO A 52 -0.69 -12.57 -12.49
N THR A 53 -1.71 -11.90 -11.96
CA THR A 53 -1.67 -10.48 -11.60
C THR A 53 -2.50 -10.21 -10.35
N HIS A 54 -2.00 -9.30 -9.52
CA HIS A 54 -2.65 -8.76 -8.34
C HIS A 54 -2.96 -7.28 -8.56
N ARG A 55 -4.24 -6.96 -8.79
CA ARG A 55 -4.71 -5.57 -8.78
C ARG A 55 -4.94 -5.16 -7.34
N ILE A 56 -4.05 -4.33 -6.82
CA ILE A 56 -4.06 -3.88 -5.42
C ILE A 56 -4.63 -2.47 -5.39
N GLU A 57 -5.66 -2.26 -4.59
CA GLU A 57 -6.31 -0.98 -4.34
C GLU A 57 -6.14 -0.61 -2.87
N TRP A 58 -5.84 0.65 -2.58
CA TRP A 58 -5.54 1.07 -1.21
C TRP A 58 -6.09 2.45 -0.86
N LEU A 59 -6.29 2.66 0.43
CA LEU A 59 -6.58 3.96 1.02
C LEU A 59 -5.58 4.24 2.16
N LEU A 60 -4.69 5.20 1.93
CA LEU A 60 -3.90 5.81 2.99
C LEU A 60 -4.61 7.09 3.45
N SER A 61 -4.75 7.30 4.74
CA SER A 61 -5.34 8.51 5.32
C SER A 61 -4.32 9.20 6.20
N PHE A 62 -4.32 10.53 6.20
CA PHE A 62 -3.41 11.41 6.92
C PHE A 62 -4.09 12.78 7.09
N PRO A 63 -5.25 12.85 7.77
CA PRO A 63 -6.23 13.95 7.68
C PRO A 63 -5.69 15.33 8.08
N GLU A 64 -4.69 15.38 8.96
CA GLU A 64 -4.09 16.64 9.46
C GLU A 64 -2.78 17.00 8.73
N HIS A 65 -2.44 16.26 7.68
CA HIS A 65 -1.15 16.38 7.00
C HIS A 65 -1.30 16.45 5.48
N THR A 66 -0.23 16.97 4.88
CA THR A 66 0.07 16.81 3.46
C THR A 66 1.33 15.95 3.41
N LEU A 67 1.27 14.82 2.71
CA LEU A 67 2.43 13.93 2.54
C LEU A 67 3.08 14.18 1.19
N ARG A 68 4.39 13.92 1.08
CA ARG A 68 5.21 14.12 -0.12
C ARG A 68 5.99 12.88 -0.49
N GLY A 69 6.30 12.77 -1.79
CA GLY A 69 7.05 11.64 -2.33
C GLY A 69 6.37 10.32 -2.01
N LEU A 70 5.04 10.26 -2.15
CA LEU A 70 4.29 9.03 -1.87
C LEU A 70 4.62 7.99 -2.94
N GLU A 71 4.94 6.78 -2.51
CA GLU A 71 5.21 5.65 -3.39
C GLU A 71 4.56 4.39 -2.82
N ALA A 72 3.78 3.69 -3.65
CA ALA A 72 3.20 2.40 -3.32
C ALA A 72 3.91 1.32 -4.13
N VAL A 73 4.36 0.27 -3.45
CA VAL A 73 5.08 -0.86 -4.03
C VAL A 73 4.53 -2.19 -3.51
N ALA A 74 4.78 -3.27 -4.24
CA ALA A 74 4.51 -4.62 -3.75
C ALA A 74 5.59 -5.62 -4.15
N THR A 75 5.77 -6.66 -3.35
CA THR A 75 6.47 -7.89 -3.72
C THR A 75 5.49 -9.05 -3.68
N VAL A 76 5.61 -9.98 -4.63
CA VAL A 76 4.81 -11.20 -4.69
C VAL A 76 5.75 -12.39 -4.60
N ASN A 77 5.47 -13.33 -3.69
CA ASN A 77 6.25 -14.54 -3.45
C ASN A 77 7.76 -14.29 -3.21
N GLY A 78 8.10 -13.16 -2.56
CA GLY A 78 9.48 -12.75 -2.33
C GLY A 78 10.26 -12.34 -3.59
N GLY A 79 9.56 -12.11 -4.70
CA GLY A 79 10.12 -11.60 -5.95
C GLY A 79 10.56 -10.14 -5.86
N PHE A 80 10.82 -9.55 -7.03
CA PHE A 80 11.26 -8.15 -7.12
C PHE A 80 10.17 -7.17 -6.66
N GLU A 81 10.60 -6.07 -6.06
CA GLU A 81 9.73 -4.96 -5.71
C GLU A 81 9.21 -4.28 -6.97
N GLN A 82 7.88 -4.15 -7.05
CA GLN A 82 7.18 -3.59 -8.18
C GLN A 82 6.49 -2.30 -7.76
N ARG A 83 6.78 -1.21 -8.48
CA ARG A 83 6.13 0.08 -8.25
C ARG A 83 4.72 0.07 -8.82
N LEU A 84 3.74 0.38 -7.97
CA LEU A 84 2.32 0.35 -8.28
C LEU A 84 1.78 1.74 -8.65
N SER A 85 2.10 2.75 -7.84
CA SER A 85 1.75 4.15 -8.10
C SER A 85 2.65 5.08 -7.27
N SER A 86 2.62 6.37 -7.59
CA SER A 86 3.30 7.42 -6.84
C SER A 86 2.61 8.77 -6.98
N ARG A 87 2.77 9.63 -5.98
CA ARG A 87 2.34 11.03 -6.00
C ARG A 87 3.44 11.91 -5.46
N GLU A 88 3.67 13.06 -6.11
CA GLU A 88 4.61 14.05 -5.60
C GLU A 88 4.13 14.62 -4.25
N GLU A 89 2.84 14.92 -4.13
CA GLU A 89 2.20 15.42 -2.93
C GLU A 89 0.73 15.01 -2.92
N GLU A 90 0.15 14.82 -1.72
CA GLU A 90 -1.28 14.60 -1.52
C GLU A 90 -1.72 15.14 -0.15
N THR A 91 -2.98 15.57 -0.02
CA THR A 91 -3.53 16.14 1.22
C THR A 91 -4.65 15.29 1.80
N ALA A 92 -4.60 15.07 3.12
CA ALA A 92 -5.59 14.34 3.91
C ALA A 92 -5.74 12.83 3.62
N ARG A 93 -5.63 12.36 2.37
CA ARG A 93 -5.73 10.95 2.00
C ARG A 93 -5.20 10.67 0.60
N TRP A 94 -4.75 9.44 0.36
CA TRP A 94 -4.39 8.92 -0.96
C TRP A 94 -5.15 7.62 -1.24
N LEU A 95 -6.05 7.65 -2.22
CA LEU A 95 -6.80 6.50 -2.74
C LEU A 95 -6.31 6.21 -4.16
N ASP A 96 -5.80 5.01 -4.40
CA ASP A 96 -5.26 4.65 -5.72
C ASP A 96 -5.22 3.13 -5.92
N SER A 97 -4.76 2.70 -7.10
CA SER A 97 -4.60 1.29 -7.46
C SER A 97 -3.40 1.04 -8.36
N GLY A 98 -2.87 -0.19 -8.35
CA GLY A 98 -1.82 -0.63 -9.26
C GLY A 98 -1.80 -2.14 -9.44
N VAL A 99 -0.94 -2.64 -10.33
CA VAL A 99 -0.85 -4.07 -10.66
C VAL A 99 0.54 -4.60 -10.35
N ALA A 100 0.60 -5.67 -9.56
CA ALA A 100 1.79 -6.50 -9.37
C ALA A 100 1.64 -7.82 -10.15
N THR A 101 2.72 -8.34 -10.71
CA THR A 101 2.78 -9.65 -11.35
C THR A 101 3.46 -10.67 -10.45
N SER A 102 2.99 -11.91 -10.46
CA SER A 102 3.57 -13.03 -9.70
C SER A 102 4.82 -13.63 -10.34
#